data_AF-A0A9D7TWR8-F1
#
_entry.id   AF-A0A9D7TWR8-F1
#
_cell.length_a   1.000
_cell.length_b   1.000
_cell.length_c   1.000
_cell.angle_alpha   90.00
_cell.angle_beta   90.00
_cell.angle_gamma   90.00
#
_symmetry.space_group_name_H-M   'P 1'
#
loop_
_entity.id
_entity.type
_entity.pdbx_description
1 polymer ?
#
loop_
_entity_poly.entity_id
_entity_poly.type
_entity_poly.pdbx_seq_one_letter_code
_entity_poly.pdbx_strand_id
1 'polypeptide(L)'
;MKKAFFFLAMLSIGSIAHAQTDSSFTKGENNLEYKIYSSNQGELIKYGSFVKMHFTQMYRGAKDTVLYDSKDYTSPIQPIDTANLPGYYYAILKQLRPNDSVDIRIIIDSAYKNSQVPMPPMFEKGNYLYTCIKIEDVFSTKEKADSAINSEQQIAAMLQAQKNIAIFAKETDVINQYMASNKITGAIKTPKGSFIKKLKRGW
;
A
#
# COMPACT_ATOMS: atom_id res chain seq x y z
N MET A 1 58.15 0.88 53.37
CA MET A 1 58.01 2.05 52.49
C MET A 1 57.86 1.60 51.05
N LYS A 2 56.67 1.80 50.47
CA LYS A 2 56.33 2.00 49.04
C LYS A 2 54.81 1.83 48.95
N LYS A 3 54.09 2.96 48.93
CA LYS A 3 52.63 3.04 48.92
C LYS A 3 52.13 2.68 47.52
N ALA A 4 51.35 1.61 47.39
CA ALA A 4 50.63 1.29 46.16
C ALA A 4 49.35 2.15 46.12
N PHE A 5 49.33 3.13 45.22
CA PHE A 5 48.15 3.93 44.92
C PHE A 5 47.20 3.11 44.03
N PHE A 6 46.00 2.84 44.52
CA PHE A 6 44.87 2.36 43.74
C PHE A 6 44.40 3.49 42.81
N PHE A 7 44.56 3.34 41.50
CA PHE A 7 43.90 4.19 40.51
C PHE A 7 42.78 3.41 39.84
N LEU A 8 41.56 3.78 40.22
CA LEU A 8 40.29 3.35 39.66
C LEU A 8 40.14 3.98 38.26
N ALA A 9 40.50 3.25 37.21
CA ALA A 9 40.21 3.66 35.83
C ALA A 9 38.80 3.20 35.45
N MET A 10 37.84 4.13 35.50
CA MET A 10 36.55 4.02 34.83
C MET A 10 36.78 3.77 33.33
N LEU A 11 36.63 2.53 32.88
CA LEU A 11 36.37 2.25 31.47
C LEU A 11 34.95 2.71 31.18
N SER A 12 34.83 3.94 30.68
CA SER A 12 33.67 4.42 29.97
C SER A 12 33.39 3.46 28.81
N ILE A 13 32.36 2.63 28.97
CA ILE A 13 31.73 1.89 27.88
C ILE A 13 31.16 2.95 26.94
N GLY A 14 31.96 3.30 25.93
CA GLY A 14 31.48 4.02 24.76
C GLY A 14 30.54 3.09 24.02
N SER A 15 29.27 3.09 24.42
CA SER A 15 28.19 2.57 23.60
C SER A 15 28.13 3.43 22.34
N ILE A 16 28.94 3.08 21.34
CA ILE A 16 28.69 3.48 19.97
C ILE A 16 27.38 2.78 19.64
N ALA A 17 26.27 3.48 19.85
CA ALA A 17 25.03 3.23 19.17
C ALA A 17 25.37 3.32 17.69
N HIS A 18 25.75 2.19 17.11
CA HIS A 18 25.59 1.97 15.70
C HIS A 18 24.09 2.11 15.50
N ALA A 19 23.66 3.29 15.05
CA ALA A 19 22.44 3.38 14.28
C ALA A 19 22.52 2.21 13.30
N GLN A 20 21.58 1.27 13.39
CA GLN A 20 21.43 0.24 12.37
C GLN A 20 21.17 0.99 11.07
N THR A 21 22.24 1.32 10.34
CA THR A 21 22.14 1.44 8.91
C THR A 21 21.62 0.08 8.47
N ASP A 22 20.35 0.02 8.05
CA ASP A 22 19.79 -1.13 7.34
C ASP A 22 20.71 -1.42 6.14
N SER A 23 21.76 -2.21 6.36
CA SER A 23 22.79 -2.54 5.38
C SER A 23 22.23 -3.36 4.21
N SER A 24 20.92 -3.58 4.18
CA SER A 24 20.21 -4.33 3.15
C SER A 24 19.62 -3.48 2.03
N PHE A 25 19.56 -2.15 2.18
CA PHE A 25 19.03 -1.28 1.13
C PHE A 25 20.15 -0.79 0.20
N THR A 26 19.94 -1.00 -1.10
CA THR A 26 20.79 -0.47 -2.16
C THR A 26 20.43 0.99 -2.43
N LYS A 27 21.43 1.87 -2.52
CA LYS A 27 21.21 3.27 -2.88
C LYS A 27 20.86 3.40 -4.37
N GLY A 28 19.78 4.12 -4.65
CA GLY A 28 19.37 4.54 -5.98
C GLY A 28 19.60 6.03 -6.21
N GLU A 29 19.09 6.52 -7.32
CA GLU A 29 19.09 7.96 -7.63
C GLU A 29 18.07 8.74 -6.78
N ASN A 30 18.16 10.07 -6.75
CA ASN A 30 17.20 10.94 -6.07
C ASN A 30 17.00 10.64 -4.57
N ASN A 31 18.06 10.23 -3.87
CA ASN A 31 18.04 9.85 -2.44
C ASN A 31 16.98 8.77 -2.11
N LEU A 32 16.72 7.91 -3.10
CA LEU A 32 15.93 6.71 -2.93
C LEU A 32 16.87 5.56 -2.55
N GLU A 33 16.35 4.64 -1.74
CA GLU A 33 16.98 3.38 -1.43
C GLU A 33 15.98 2.25 -1.66
N TYR A 34 16.45 1.07 -2.09
CA TYR A 34 15.55 -0.04 -2.41
C TYR A 34 16.15 -1.40 -2.04
N LYS A 35 15.28 -2.39 -1.86
CA LYS A 35 15.65 -3.78 -1.58
C LYS A 35 14.77 -4.72 -2.39
N ILE A 36 15.40 -5.47 -3.28
CA ILE A 36 14.72 -6.43 -4.17
C ILE A 36 14.67 -7.80 -3.49
N TYR A 37 13.51 -8.44 -3.56
CA TYR A 37 13.27 -9.82 -3.19
C TYR A 37 12.93 -10.58 -4.47
N SER A 38 13.91 -11.30 -5.03
CA SER A 38 13.72 -11.98 -6.30
C SER A 38 13.24 -13.41 -6.12
N SER A 39 12.33 -13.82 -7.00
CA SER A 39 11.90 -15.19 -7.24
C SER A 39 12.95 -16.00 -8.03
N ASN A 40 13.88 -15.32 -8.71
CA ASN A 40 14.83 -15.90 -9.68
C ASN A 40 14.17 -16.63 -10.87
N GLN A 41 12.90 -16.33 -11.17
CA GLN A 41 12.14 -16.98 -12.25
C GLN A 41 11.60 -15.96 -13.25
N GLY A 42 11.62 -16.33 -14.53
CA GLY A 42 11.12 -15.49 -15.61
C GLY A 42 12.11 -14.43 -16.12
N GLU A 43 11.65 -13.65 -17.09
CA GLU A 43 12.43 -12.58 -17.69
C GLU A 43 12.34 -11.28 -16.88
N LEU A 44 13.39 -10.46 -16.98
CA LEU A 44 13.37 -9.10 -16.46
C LEU A 44 12.32 -8.24 -17.17
N ILE A 45 11.69 -7.33 -16.43
CA ILE A 45 10.77 -6.33 -16.97
C ILE A 45 11.49 -5.46 -17.99
N LYS A 46 10.86 -5.27 -19.16
CA LYS A 46 11.40 -4.49 -20.29
C LYS A 46 10.64 -3.18 -20.45
N TYR A 47 11.32 -2.18 -21.03
CA TYR A 47 10.65 -0.96 -21.49
C TYR A 47 9.50 -1.30 -22.45
N GLY A 48 8.35 -0.62 -22.30
CA GLY A 48 7.16 -0.82 -23.11
C GLY A 48 6.33 -2.06 -22.77
N SER A 49 6.77 -2.87 -21.80
CA SER A 49 5.92 -3.93 -21.24
C SER A 49 4.83 -3.35 -20.33
N PHE A 50 3.81 -4.15 -20.01
CA PHE A 50 2.73 -3.78 -19.11
C PHE A 50 2.80 -4.67 -17.88
N VAL A 51 2.74 -4.09 -16.69
CA VAL A 51 2.95 -4.82 -15.46
C VAL A 51 1.72 -4.74 -14.58
N LYS A 52 1.21 -5.90 -14.18
CA LYS A 52 0.24 -6.02 -13.10
C LYS A 52 1.01 -6.01 -11.78
N MET A 53 0.71 -5.07 -10.91
CA MET A 53 1.40 -4.97 -9.63
C MET A 53 0.43 -4.64 -8.50
N HIS A 54 0.75 -5.21 -7.34
CA HIS A 54 0.21 -4.75 -6.07
C HIS A 54 1.21 -3.79 -5.45
N PHE A 55 0.75 -2.66 -4.94
CA PHE A 55 1.59 -1.75 -4.18
C PHE A 55 0.89 -1.16 -2.95
N THR A 56 1.68 -0.94 -1.91
CA THR A 56 1.27 -0.29 -0.68
C THR A 56 2.22 0.88 -0.43
N GLN A 57 1.66 2.06 -0.18
CA GLN A 57 2.43 3.23 0.20
C GLN A 57 2.21 3.54 1.67
N MET A 58 3.31 3.74 2.39
CA MET A 58 3.30 3.99 3.83
C MET A 58 4.16 5.21 4.15
N TYR A 59 3.74 5.96 5.15
CA TYR A 59 4.57 6.96 5.80
C TYR A 59 4.88 6.49 7.22
N ARG A 60 6.17 6.42 7.55
CA ARG A 60 6.66 6.04 8.89
C ARG A 60 7.31 7.26 9.55
N GLY A 61 6.48 8.22 9.94
CA GLY A 61 6.90 9.41 10.71
C GLY A 61 6.63 9.23 12.19
N ALA A 62 6.09 10.25 12.87
CA ALA A 62 5.67 10.16 14.27
C ALA A 62 4.65 9.03 14.54
N LYS A 63 3.85 8.65 13.53
CA LYS A 63 2.98 7.47 13.54
C LYS A 63 3.07 6.76 12.21
N ASP A 64 3.14 5.44 12.25
CA ASP A 64 3.06 4.60 11.05
C ASP A 64 1.66 4.70 10.44
N THR A 65 1.61 5.09 9.16
CA THR A 65 0.35 5.29 8.44
C THR A 65 0.43 4.62 7.08
N VAL A 66 -0.57 3.78 6.77
CA VAL A 66 -0.82 3.32 5.40
C VAL A 66 -1.56 4.45 4.67
N LEU A 67 -0.94 4.98 3.63
CA LEU A 67 -1.49 6.05 2.81
C LEU A 67 -2.34 5.50 1.67
N TYR A 68 -1.92 4.36 1.12
CA TYR A 68 -2.58 3.71 0.01
C TYR A 68 -2.29 2.21 0.02
N ASP A 69 -3.29 1.39 -0.28
CA ASP A 69 -3.15 -0.04 -0.53
C ASP A 69 -3.97 -0.43 -1.77
N SER A 70 -3.31 -0.97 -2.80
CA SER A 70 -3.99 -1.39 -4.04
C SER A 70 -5.00 -2.52 -3.84
N LYS A 71 -4.92 -3.31 -2.75
CA LYS A 71 -5.95 -4.31 -2.42
C LYS A 71 -7.34 -3.71 -2.25
N ASP A 72 -7.42 -2.46 -1.83
CA ASP A 72 -8.69 -1.80 -1.56
C ASP A 72 -9.30 -1.17 -2.84
N TYR A 73 -8.49 -0.91 -3.86
CA TYR A 73 -8.87 -0.10 -5.03
C TYR A 73 -8.61 -0.75 -6.40
N THR A 74 -8.18 -2.01 -6.43
CA THR A 74 -7.76 -2.83 -7.61
C THR A 74 -6.28 -2.66 -7.97
N SER A 75 -5.60 -3.78 -8.21
CA SER A 75 -4.21 -3.80 -8.72
C SER A 75 -4.16 -3.28 -10.16
N PRO A 76 -3.51 -2.13 -10.43
CA PRO A 76 -3.49 -1.60 -11.78
C PRO A 76 -2.52 -2.39 -12.67
N ILE A 77 -2.88 -2.52 -13.95
CA ILE A 77 -1.95 -2.92 -15.00
C ILE A 77 -1.45 -1.63 -15.66
N GLN A 78 -0.14 -1.38 -15.58
CA GLN A 78 0.46 -0.11 -16.04
C GLN A 78 1.59 -0.34 -17.05
N PRO A 79 1.74 0.54 -18.07
CA PRO A 79 2.90 0.48 -18.94
C PRO A 79 4.17 0.87 -18.18
N ILE A 80 5.26 0.19 -18.49
CA ILE A 80 6.60 0.51 -18.00
C ILE A 80 7.29 1.37 -19.03
N ASP A 81 7.13 2.68 -18.88
CA ASP A 81 7.75 3.71 -19.70
C ASP A 81 8.24 4.87 -18.83
N THR A 82 9.05 5.77 -19.39
CA THR A 82 9.54 6.95 -18.68
C THR A 82 8.64 8.18 -18.85
N ALA A 83 7.52 8.06 -19.58
CA ALA A 83 6.57 9.15 -19.76
C ALA A 83 5.66 9.30 -18.54
N ASN A 84 5.28 8.17 -17.95
CA ASN A 84 4.37 8.10 -16.80
C ASN A 84 5.11 7.77 -15.50
N LEU A 85 6.27 7.11 -15.57
CA LEU A 85 7.06 6.71 -14.43
C LEU A 85 8.37 7.52 -14.35
N PRO A 86 8.68 8.19 -13.22
CA PRO A 86 9.97 8.82 -13.03
C PRO A 86 11.12 7.83 -13.25
N GLY A 87 12.18 8.27 -13.96
CA GLY A 87 13.27 7.40 -14.41
C GLY A 87 13.96 6.61 -13.28
N TYR A 88 14.04 7.17 -12.08
CA TYR A 88 14.62 6.50 -10.92
C TYR A 88 13.79 5.32 -10.40
N TYR A 89 12.46 5.34 -10.57
CA TYR A 89 11.62 4.15 -10.30
C TYR A 89 11.76 3.13 -11.43
N TYR A 90 11.80 3.57 -12.68
CA TYR A 90 12.03 2.69 -13.82
C TYR A 90 13.34 1.91 -13.71
N ALA A 91 14.42 2.56 -13.26
CA ALA A 91 15.73 1.95 -13.03
C ALA A 91 15.70 0.77 -12.05
N ILE A 92 14.73 0.76 -11.13
CA ILE A 92 14.51 -0.32 -10.16
C ILE A 92 13.59 -1.39 -10.76
N LEU A 93 12.45 -0.98 -11.32
CA LEU A 93 11.45 -1.92 -11.83
C LEU A 93 12.01 -2.83 -12.94
N LYS A 94 12.89 -2.31 -13.81
CA LYS A 94 13.54 -3.13 -14.86
C LYS A 94 14.47 -4.23 -14.33
N GLN A 95 14.77 -4.25 -13.03
CA GLN A 95 15.55 -5.29 -12.38
C GLN A 95 14.67 -6.43 -11.82
N LEU A 96 13.35 -6.25 -11.84
CA LEU A 96 12.38 -7.20 -11.31
C LEU A 96 11.89 -8.15 -12.39
N ARG A 97 11.34 -9.28 -11.94
CA ARG A 97 10.69 -10.33 -12.73
C ARG A 97 9.26 -10.55 -12.24
N PRO A 98 8.41 -11.32 -12.95
CA PRO A 98 7.17 -11.82 -12.38
C PRO A 98 7.39 -12.47 -11.01
N ASN A 99 6.50 -12.22 -10.06
CA ASN A 99 6.59 -12.68 -8.67
C ASN A 99 7.73 -12.10 -7.83
N ASP A 100 8.53 -11.16 -8.33
CA ASP A 100 9.47 -10.41 -7.49
C ASP A 100 8.71 -9.37 -6.64
N SER A 101 9.32 -8.95 -5.54
CA SER A 101 8.87 -7.78 -4.79
C SER A 101 10.02 -6.84 -4.50
N VAL A 102 9.71 -5.58 -4.25
CA VAL A 102 10.70 -4.57 -3.87
C VAL A 102 10.14 -3.66 -2.79
N ASP A 103 10.97 -3.40 -1.79
CA ASP A 103 10.75 -2.30 -0.85
C ASP A 103 11.55 -1.10 -1.35
N ILE A 104 10.89 0.04 -1.50
CA ILE A 104 11.49 1.30 -1.90
C ILE A 104 11.25 2.31 -0.78
N ARG A 105 12.26 3.08 -0.41
CA ARG A 105 12.12 4.24 0.47
C ARG A 105 12.78 5.46 -0.16
N ILE A 106 12.06 6.58 -0.18
CA ILE A 106 12.58 7.87 -0.66
C ILE A 106 12.40 8.91 0.42
N ILE A 107 13.42 9.74 0.67
CA ILE A 107 13.27 10.84 1.62
C ILE A 107 12.21 11.83 1.13
N ILE A 108 11.35 12.30 2.03
CA ILE A 108 10.23 13.19 1.73
C ILE A 108 10.69 14.44 0.96
N ASP A 109 11.82 15.02 1.34
CA ASP A 109 12.40 16.18 0.64
C ASP A 109 12.64 15.91 -0.85
N SER A 110 13.10 14.70 -1.20
CA SER A 110 13.38 14.32 -2.60
C SER A 110 12.12 13.89 -3.33
N ALA A 111 11.15 13.28 -2.64
CA ALA A 111 9.84 12.94 -3.22
C ALA A 111 9.07 14.20 -3.65
N TYR A 112 9.19 15.30 -2.89
CA TYR A 112 8.45 16.54 -3.12
C TYR A 112 9.25 17.66 -3.80
N LYS A 113 10.55 17.47 -4.06
CA LYS A 113 11.44 18.50 -4.62
C LYS A 113 10.90 19.20 -5.88
N ASN A 114 10.30 18.41 -6.77
CA ASN A 114 9.72 18.89 -8.03
C ASN A 114 8.21 18.54 -8.16
N SER A 115 7.56 18.24 -7.04
CA SER A 115 6.14 17.89 -7.05
C SER A 115 5.29 19.11 -7.40
N GLN A 116 4.33 18.93 -8.29
CA GLN A 116 3.29 19.94 -8.57
C GLN A 116 2.27 20.05 -7.43
N VAL A 117 2.20 19.01 -6.59
CA VAL A 117 1.32 18.93 -5.41
C VAL A 117 2.11 19.37 -4.17
N PRO A 118 1.56 20.27 -3.33
CA PRO A 118 2.21 20.67 -2.10
C PRO A 118 2.41 19.47 -1.16
N MET A 119 3.50 19.49 -0.40
CA MET A 119 3.79 18.48 0.62
C MET A 119 2.68 18.48 1.68
N PRO A 120 2.02 17.33 1.94
CA PRO A 120 1.01 17.22 2.98
C PRO A 120 1.55 17.62 4.37
N PRO A 121 0.76 18.31 5.22
CA PRO A 121 1.22 18.77 6.54
C PRO A 121 1.65 17.65 7.49
N MET A 122 1.20 16.43 7.27
CA MET A 122 1.57 15.26 8.07
C MET A 122 2.99 14.76 7.79
N PHE A 123 3.62 15.20 6.70
CA PHE A 123 4.96 14.77 6.33
C PHE A 123 6.02 15.69 6.92
N GLU A 124 7.03 15.07 7.49
CA GLU A 124 8.18 15.73 8.08
C GLU A 124 9.40 15.53 7.18
N LYS A 125 10.20 16.57 7.02
CA LYS A 125 11.47 16.52 6.29
C LYS A 125 12.43 15.53 6.95
N GLY A 126 13.27 14.90 6.14
CA GLY A 126 14.21 13.86 6.57
C GLY A 126 13.60 12.48 6.79
N ASN A 127 12.27 12.36 6.92
CA ASN A 127 11.61 11.06 7.00
C ASN A 127 11.46 10.41 5.62
N TYR A 128 11.15 9.11 5.61
CA TYR A 128 10.97 8.32 4.39
C TYR A 128 9.49 8.10 4.06
N LEU A 129 9.19 8.17 2.77
CA LEU A 129 8.02 7.58 2.16
C LEU A 129 8.39 6.17 1.67
N TYR A 130 7.65 5.17 2.12
CA TYR A 130 7.87 3.77 1.78
C TYR A 130 6.87 3.32 0.72
N THR A 131 7.34 2.60 -0.28
CA THR A 131 6.53 1.95 -1.31
C THR A 131 6.95 0.50 -1.42
N CYS A 132 6.05 -0.41 -1.07
CA CYS A 132 6.23 -1.85 -1.22
C CYS A 132 5.50 -2.28 -2.49
N ILE A 133 6.20 -2.93 -3.42
CA ILE A 133 5.65 -3.37 -4.71
C ILE A 133 5.81 -4.88 -4.83
N LYS A 134 4.77 -5.58 -5.27
CA LYS A 134 4.79 -6.97 -5.68
C LYS A 134 4.38 -7.05 -7.15
N ILE A 135 5.24 -7.66 -7.96
CA ILE A 135 4.95 -7.91 -9.38
C ILE A 135 4.08 -9.18 -9.45
N GLU A 136 2.86 -9.03 -9.95
CA GLU A 136 1.94 -10.16 -10.13
C GLU A 136 2.13 -10.79 -11.50
N ASP A 137 2.17 -9.97 -12.56
CA ASP A 137 2.32 -10.44 -13.93
C ASP A 137 2.94 -9.38 -14.84
N VAL A 138 3.49 -9.81 -15.98
CA VAL A 138 4.14 -8.95 -16.98
C VAL A 138 3.68 -9.34 -18.38
N PHE A 139 3.02 -8.41 -19.07
CA PHE A 139 2.53 -8.57 -20.42
C PHE A 139 3.44 -7.88 -21.44
N SER A 140 3.81 -8.62 -22.49
CA SER A 140 4.71 -8.14 -23.52
C SER A 140 4.06 -7.20 -24.55
N THR A 141 2.74 -7.18 -24.65
CA THR A 141 1.99 -6.36 -25.61
C THR A 141 0.76 -5.74 -24.97
N LYS A 142 0.25 -4.67 -25.59
CA LYS A 142 -0.94 -3.97 -25.11
C LYS A 142 -2.18 -4.85 -25.19
N GLU A 143 -2.32 -5.68 -26.22
CA GLU A 143 -3.49 -6.54 -26.41
C GLU A 143 -3.61 -7.57 -25.27
N LYS A 144 -2.49 -8.16 -24.85
CA LYS A 144 -2.47 -9.08 -23.69
C LYS A 144 -2.82 -8.35 -22.40
N ALA A 145 -2.28 -7.14 -22.21
CA ALA A 145 -2.59 -6.32 -21.05
C ALA A 145 -4.08 -5.93 -21.00
N ASP A 146 -4.66 -5.48 -22.12
CA ASP A 146 -6.08 -5.10 -22.21
C ASP A 146 -6.99 -6.32 -21.99
N SER A 147 -6.60 -7.49 -22.49
CA SER A 147 -7.32 -8.75 -22.21
C SER A 147 -7.31 -9.09 -20.71
N ALA A 148 -6.17 -8.93 -20.04
CA ALA A 148 -6.07 -9.13 -18.61
C ALA A 148 -6.90 -8.10 -17.82
N ILE A 149 -6.87 -6.81 -18.20
CA ILE A 149 -7.70 -5.76 -17.59
C ILE A 149 -9.18 -6.12 -17.64
N ASN A 150 -9.67 -6.57 -18.79
CA ASN A 150 -11.08 -6.97 -18.94
C ASN A 150 -11.44 -8.15 -18.04
N SER A 151 -10.55 -9.13 -17.91
CA SER A 151 -10.73 -10.28 -17.00
C SER A 151 -10.79 -9.82 -15.54
N GLU A 152 -9.85 -8.98 -15.11
CA GLU A 152 -9.78 -8.44 -13.75
C GLU A 152 -11.03 -7.62 -13.39
N GLN A 153 -11.56 -6.83 -14.32
CA GLN A 153 -12.80 -6.07 -14.12
C GLN A 153 -14.00 -7.00 -13.90
N GLN A 154 -14.09 -8.11 -14.62
CA GLN A 154 -15.16 -9.10 -14.43
C GLN A 154 -15.03 -9.78 -13.06
N ILE A 155 -13.82 -10.19 -12.68
CA ILE A 155 -13.54 -10.78 -11.36
C ILE A 155 -13.89 -9.77 -10.25
N ALA A 156 -13.48 -8.52 -10.37
CA ALA A 156 -13.77 -7.47 -9.42
C ALA A 156 -15.28 -7.23 -9.28
N ALA A 157 -16.02 -7.18 -10.39
CA ALA A 157 -17.48 -7.05 -10.37
C ALA A 157 -18.16 -8.24 -9.66
N MET A 158 -17.70 -9.47 -9.92
CA MET A 158 -18.22 -10.67 -9.26
C MET A 158 -17.92 -10.68 -7.75
N LEU A 159 -16.70 -10.31 -7.35
CA LEU A 159 -16.31 -10.20 -5.95
C LEU A 159 -17.08 -9.09 -5.23
N GLN A 160 -17.29 -7.95 -5.89
CA GLN A 160 -18.09 -6.86 -5.35
C GLN A 160 -19.55 -7.26 -5.18
N ALA A 161 -20.14 -7.96 -6.15
CA ALA A 161 -21.50 -8.49 -6.03
C ALA A 161 -21.62 -9.45 -4.83
N GLN A 162 -20.66 -10.35 -4.62
CA GLN A 162 -20.62 -11.24 -3.46
C GLN A 162 -20.46 -10.49 -2.14
N LYS A 163 -19.53 -9.52 -2.07
CA LYS A 163 -19.36 -8.65 -0.89
C LYS A 163 -20.65 -7.91 -0.55
N ASN A 164 -21.34 -7.37 -1.56
CA ASN A 164 -22.59 -6.66 -1.37
C ASN A 164 -23.68 -7.59 -0.81
N ILE A 165 -23.81 -8.83 -1.31
CA ILE A 165 -24.76 -9.82 -0.77
C ILE A 165 -24.49 -10.08 0.72
N ALA A 166 -23.22 -10.31 1.09
CA ALA A 166 -22.84 -10.56 2.48
C ALA A 166 -23.10 -9.35 3.39
N ILE A 167 -22.80 -8.14 2.90
CA ILE A 167 -23.09 -6.88 3.61
C ILE A 167 -24.59 -6.72 3.81
N PHE A 168 -25.40 -6.90 2.75
CA PHE A 168 -26.86 -6.79 2.83
C PHE A 168 -27.47 -7.77 3.83
N ALA A 169 -26.96 -9.00 3.92
CA ALA A 169 -27.40 -9.97 4.91
C ALA A 169 -27.09 -9.48 6.34
N LYS A 170 -25.84 -9.08 6.59
CA LYS A 170 -25.40 -8.58 7.90
C LYS A 170 -26.16 -7.32 8.32
N GLU A 171 -26.35 -6.35 7.43
CA GLU A 171 -27.09 -5.13 7.70
C GLU A 171 -28.58 -5.42 7.94
N THR A 172 -29.17 -6.36 7.20
CA THR A 172 -30.55 -6.81 7.43
C THR A 172 -30.71 -7.35 8.85
N ASP A 173 -29.77 -8.16 9.34
CA ASP A 173 -29.81 -8.72 10.69
C ASP A 173 -29.70 -7.63 11.76
N VAL A 174 -28.79 -6.66 11.57
CA VAL A 174 -28.66 -5.50 12.48
C VAL A 174 -29.95 -4.68 12.54
N ILE A 175 -30.58 -4.41 11.39
CA ILE A 175 -31.85 -3.67 11.33
C ILE A 175 -32.97 -4.46 12.02
N ASN A 176 -33.05 -5.77 11.81
CA ASN A 176 -34.03 -6.63 12.47
C ASN A 176 -33.85 -6.63 14.00
N GLN A 177 -32.62 -6.74 14.49
CA GLN A 177 -32.32 -6.65 15.92
C GLN A 177 -32.69 -5.27 16.50
N TYR A 178 -32.40 -4.20 15.77
CA TYR A 178 -32.80 -2.84 16.15
C TYR A 178 -34.33 -2.70 16.23
N MET A 179 -35.07 -3.22 15.25
CA MET A 179 -36.53 -3.16 15.26
C MET A 179 -37.12 -3.97 16.43
N ALA A 180 -36.58 -5.15 16.73
CA ALA A 180 -37.03 -5.98 17.84
C ALA A 180 -36.80 -5.29 19.20
N SER A 181 -35.59 -4.79 19.44
CA SER A 181 -35.22 -4.09 20.68
C SER A 181 -36.03 -2.80 20.89
N ASN A 182 -36.36 -2.09 19.81
CA ASN A 182 -37.14 -0.86 19.86
C ASN A 182 -38.65 -1.06 19.65
N LYS A 183 -39.13 -2.31 19.64
CA LYS A 183 -40.55 -2.66 19.46
C LYS A 183 -41.18 -2.03 18.21
N ILE A 184 -40.39 -1.87 17.14
CA ILE A 184 -40.84 -1.31 15.87
C ILE A 184 -41.56 -2.42 15.09
N THR A 185 -42.88 -2.47 15.22
CA THR A 185 -43.74 -3.40 14.48
C THR A 185 -44.27 -2.79 13.18
N GLY A 186 -44.57 -3.64 12.18
CA GLY A 186 -45.23 -3.25 10.94
C GLY A 186 -44.34 -2.58 9.87
N ALA A 187 -43.02 -2.68 10.01
CA ALA A 187 -42.09 -2.24 8.95
C ALA A 187 -42.08 -3.24 7.78
N ILE A 188 -42.06 -2.73 6.56
CA ILE A 188 -42.05 -3.53 5.32
C ILE A 188 -40.68 -3.36 4.66
N LYS A 189 -40.02 -4.48 4.34
CA LYS A 189 -38.77 -4.48 3.55
C LYS A 189 -39.10 -4.32 2.07
N THR A 190 -38.47 -3.35 1.43
CA THR A 190 -38.57 -3.09 -0.02
C THR A 190 -37.62 -4.00 -0.80
N PRO A 191 -37.83 -4.20 -2.13
CA PRO A 191 -36.93 -5.02 -2.95
C PRO A 191 -35.47 -4.53 -2.97
N LYS A 192 -35.25 -3.22 -2.80
CA LYS A 192 -33.91 -2.60 -2.73
C LYS A 192 -33.33 -2.57 -1.31
N GLY A 193 -33.97 -3.21 -0.33
CA GLY A 193 -33.43 -3.45 1.00
C GLY A 193 -33.84 -2.45 2.10
N SER A 194 -34.46 -1.32 1.77
CA SER A 194 -34.92 -0.35 2.78
C SER A 194 -36.14 -0.88 3.54
N PHE A 195 -36.23 -0.57 4.85
CA PHE A 195 -37.38 -0.88 5.70
C PHE A 195 -38.23 0.36 5.92
N ILE A 196 -39.52 0.29 5.61
CA ILE A 196 -40.46 1.42 5.72
C ILE A 196 -41.58 1.08 6.68
N LYS A 197 -41.77 1.89 7.72
CA LYS A 197 -42.96 1.85 8.59
C LYS A 197 -43.86 3.03 8.26
N LYS A 198 -45.06 2.76 7.75
CA LYS A 198 -46.08 3.80 7.55
C LYS A 198 -46.78 4.09 8.88
N LEU A 199 -46.73 5.33 9.33
CA LEU A 199 -47.51 5.79 10.47
C LEU A 199 -48.84 6.36 9.95
N LYS A 200 -49.97 5.93 10.49
CA LYS A 200 -51.23 6.67 10.29
C LYS A 200 -51.09 7.98 11.07
N ARG A 201 -51.20 9.11 10.38
CA ARG A 201 -51.32 10.42 11.03
C ARG A 201 -52.62 10.42 11.82
N GLY A 202 -52.51 10.52 13.14
CA GLY A 202 -53.65 10.63 14.04
C GLY A 202 -54.44 11.89 13.73
N TRP A 203 -55.75 11.75 13.69
CA TRP A 203 -56.70 12.86 13.78
C TRP A 203 -56.92 13.15 15.27
#